data_AF-A0A951FAN4-F1
#
_entry.id   AF-A0A951FAN4-F1
#
_cell.length_a   1.000
_cell.length_b   1.000
_cell.length_c   1.000
_cell.angle_alpha   90.00
_cell.angle_beta   90.00
_cell.angle_gamma   90.00
#
_symmetry.space_group_name_H-M   'P 1'
#
loop_
_entity.id
_entity.type
_entity.pdbx_description
1 polymer ?
#
loop_
_entity_poly.entity_id
_entity_poly.type
_entity_poly.pdbx_seq_one_letter_code
_entity_poly.pdbx_strand_id
1 'polypeptide(L)'
;SMGGLISLYAFFEEHQTFGFAGVMSPALWFAERAIFPFVEQAAFVPGHLYLDVGTNEGEETLTNAQEMRALLEQKGYRLGQELWYVEEQEADHCESAWSARLQHALQFLLRRTRTRPLPPAPQESDLQELALGGNA
;
A
#
# COMPACT_ATOMS: atom_id res chain seq x y z
N SER A 1 -13.45 3.03 3.19
CA SER A 1 -14.34 2.41 2.22
C SER A 1 -13.79 1.07 1.75
N MET A 2 -14.71 0.21 1.33
CA MET A 2 -14.39 -1.16 0.91
C MET A 2 -13.66 -1.20 -0.44
N GLY A 3 -13.87 -0.21 -1.31
CA GLY A 3 -13.20 -0.14 -2.62
C GLY A 3 -11.68 -0.06 -2.50
N GLY A 4 -11.17 0.78 -1.58
CA GLY A 4 -9.74 0.85 -1.30
C GLY A 4 -9.20 -0.47 -0.72
N LEU A 5 -9.93 -1.07 0.22
CA LEU A 5 -9.54 -2.34 0.86
C LEU A 5 -9.39 -3.48 -0.15
N ILE A 6 -10.39 -3.69 -1.01
CA ILE A 6 -10.34 -4.77 -2.01
C ILE A 6 -9.27 -4.51 -3.07
N SER A 7 -9.02 -3.24 -3.42
CA SER A 7 -7.98 -2.87 -4.39
C SER A 7 -6.58 -3.17 -3.85
N LEU A 8 -6.34 -2.92 -2.56
CA LEU A 8 -5.08 -3.28 -1.90
C LEU A 8 -4.90 -4.80 -1.84
N TYR A 9 -5.95 -5.54 -1.50
CA TYR A 9 -5.92 -7.00 -1.50
C TYR A 9 -5.60 -7.56 -2.91
N ALA A 10 -6.34 -7.12 -3.93
CA ALA A 10 -6.18 -7.57 -5.30
C ALA A 10 -4.79 -7.25 -5.88
N PHE A 11 -4.18 -6.14 -5.48
CA PHE A 11 -2.82 -5.79 -5.88
C PHE A 11 -1.78 -6.82 -5.43
N PHE A 12 -1.90 -7.36 -4.21
CA PHE A 12 -0.97 -8.39 -3.71
C PHE A 12 -1.35 -9.78 -4.19
N GLU A 13 -2.63 -10.15 -4.11
CA GLU A 13 -3.11 -11.50 -4.44
C GLU A 13 -2.98 -11.79 -5.95
N GLU A 14 -3.36 -10.81 -6.78
CA GLU A 14 -3.53 -10.98 -8.22
C GLU A 14 -2.64 -10.00 -9.01
N HIS A 15 -1.42 -9.78 -8.54
CA HIS A 15 -0.48 -8.78 -9.08
C HIS A 15 -0.16 -8.96 -10.58
N GLN A 16 -0.29 -10.17 -11.13
CA GLN A 16 -0.11 -10.43 -12.57
C GLN A 16 -1.23 -9.81 -13.41
N THR A 17 -2.40 -9.63 -12.81
CA THR A 17 -3.56 -8.97 -13.42
C THR A 17 -3.60 -7.48 -13.05
N PHE A 18 -3.35 -7.16 -11.77
CA PHE A 18 -3.43 -5.81 -11.23
C PHE A 18 -2.04 -5.23 -10.93
N GLY A 19 -1.39 -4.67 -11.94
CA GLY A 19 -0.05 -4.06 -11.80
C GLY A 19 -0.02 -2.71 -11.05
N PHE A 20 -1.17 -2.16 -10.68
CA PHE A 20 -1.29 -0.97 -9.85
C PHE A 20 -2.65 -0.92 -9.13
N ALA A 21 -2.75 -0.16 -8.04
CA ALA A 21 -4.01 0.03 -7.31
C ALA A 21 -4.17 1.44 -6.73
N GLY A 22 -5.40 1.96 -6.83
CA GLY A 22 -5.87 3.17 -6.16
C GLY A 22 -6.59 2.82 -4.86
N VAL A 23 -5.88 2.97 -3.74
CA VAL A 23 -6.31 2.62 -2.40
C VAL A 23 -6.82 3.88 -1.69
N MET A 24 -8.00 4.36 -2.09
CA MET A 24 -8.57 5.61 -1.57
C MET A 24 -9.39 5.36 -0.30
N SER A 25 -9.12 6.13 0.75
CA SER A 25 -9.77 6.07 2.06
C SER A 25 -10.06 4.63 2.52
N PRO A 26 -9.10 3.70 2.56
CA PRO A 26 -9.38 2.26 2.72
C PRO A 26 -9.95 1.91 4.10
N ALA A 27 -10.90 0.98 4.14
CA ALA A 27 -11.45 0.44 5.40
C ALA A 27 -10.48 -0.58 6.06
N LEU A 28 -9.29 -0.13 6.45
CA LEU A 28 -8.22 -0.98 6.98
C LEU A 28 -8.54 -1.56 8.38
N TRP A 29 -9.49 -0.97 9.10
CA TRP A 29 -10.02 -1.46 10.38
C TRP A 29 -10.87 -2.72 10.24
N PHE A 30 -11.39 -3.00 9.04
CA PHE A 30 -12.36 -4.07 8.79
C PHE A 30 -11.80 -5.44 9.19
N ALA A 31 -12.69 -6.29 9.74
CA ALA A 31 -12.37 -7.65 10.19
C ALA A 31 -11.14 -7.70 11.11
N GLU A 32 -11.16 -6.90 12.18
CA GLU A 32 -10.07 -6.83 13.16
C GLU A 32 -8.70 -6.56 12.50
N ARG A 33 -8.70 -5.65 11.51
CA ARG A 33 -7.49 -5.27 10.76
C ARG A 33 -6.83 -6.42 9.98
N ALA A 34 -7.58 -7.44 9.55
CA ALA A 34 -7.04 -8.64 8.88
C ALA A 34 -6.16 -8.36 7.63
N ILE A 35 -6.31 -7.21 6.98
CA ILE A 35 -5.47 -6.83 5.82
C ILE A 35 -4.00 -6.57 6.21
N PHE A 36 -3.72 -6.16 7.46
CA PHE A 36 -2.35 -5.89 7.91
C PHE A 36 -1.48 -7.15 7.91
N PRO A 37 -1.84 -8.25 8.61
CA PRO A 37 -1.05 -9.47 8.57
C PRO A 37 -1.00 -10.09 7.16
N PHE A 38 -2.05 -9.92 6.34
CA PHE A 38 -2.04 -10.33 4.94
C PHE A 38 -0.96 -9.58 4.14
N VAL A 39 -0.95 -8.25 4.19
CA VAL A 39 0.06 -7.44 3.49
C VAL A 39 1.44 -7.74 4.07
N GLU A 40 1.60 -7.83 5.38
CA GLU A 40 2.88 -8.14 6.03
C GLU A 40 3.50 -9.44 5.49
N GLN A 41 2.71 -10.51 5.41
CA GLN A 41 3.15 -11.83 4.92
C GLN A 41 3.30 -11.90 3.40
N ALA A 42 2.59 -11.07 2.64
CA ALA A 42 2.69 -11.05 1.19
C ALA A 42 4.12 -10.66 0.74
N ALA A 43 4.60 -11.36 -0.28
CA ALA A 43 5.86 -11.01 -0.94
C ALA A 43 5.77 -9.61 -1.57
N PHE A 44 6.91 -8.95 -1.75
CA PHE A 44 6.97 -7.75 -2.58
C PHE A 44 6.52 -8.11 -4.00
N VAL A 45 5.65 -7.28 -4.59
CA VAL A 45 5.23 -7.42 -5.99
C VAL A 45 5.55 -6.12 -6.74
N PRO A 46 5.97 -6.20 -8.01
CA PRO A 46 6.26 -5.00 -8.80
C PRO A 46 4.95 -4.30 -9.19
N GLY A 47 4.86 -3.00 -8.94
CA GLY A 47 3.67 -2.22 -9.30
C GLY A 47 3.64 -0.85 -8.64
N HIS A 48 2.52 -0.14 -8.81
CA HIS A 48 2.32 1.19 -8.24
C HIS A 48 1.10 1.21 -7.31
N LEU A 49 1.27 1.79 -6.13
CA LEU A 49 0.22 1.96 -5.14
C LEU A 49 0.00 3.44 -4.87
N TYR A 50 -1.24 3.89 -5.05
CA TYR A 50 -1.70 5.15 -4.52
C TYR A 50 -2.49 4.85 -3.25
N LEU A 51 -2.16 5.48 -2.13
CA LEU A 51 -2.85 5.33 -0.84
C LEU A 51 -3.23 6.72 -0.33
N ASP A 52 -4.50 6.91 0.06
CA ASP A 52 -4.93 8.17 0.65
C ASP A 52 -5.84 8.01 1.86
N VAL A 53 -5.96 9.11 2.61
CA VAL A 53 -6.92 9.32 3.69
C VAL A 53 -7.19 10.82 3.87
N GLY A 54 -8.41 11.18 4.23
CA GLY A 54 -8.77 12.52 4.70
C GLY A 54 -8.61 12.65 6.21
N THR A 55 -8.15 13.80 6.70
CA THR A 55 -7.90 13.98 8.15
C THR A 55 -9.17 14.03 9.00
N ASN A 56 -10.35 14.26 8.40
CA ASN A 56 -11.64 14.23 9.11
C ASN A 56 -12.30 12.85 9.10
N GLU A 57 -11.66 11.81 8.54
CA GLU A 57 -12.20 10.45 8.51
C GLU A 57 -12.09 9.70 9.86
N GLY A 58 -11.56 10.37 10.88
CA GLY A 58 -11.37 9.85 12.23
C GLY A 58 -9.93 9.42 12.50
N GLU A 59 -9.53 9.54 13.78
CA GLU A 59 -8.17 9.25 14.24
C GLU A 59 -7.75 7.81 13.91
N GLU A 60 -8.61 6.83 14.16
CA GLU A 60 -8.34 5.42 13.85
C GLU A 60 -8.09 5.20 12.34
N THR A 61 -8.88 5.83 11.47
CA THR A 61 -8.71 5.72 10.00
C THR A 61 -7.37 6.30 9.57
N LEU A 62 -7.02 7.47 10.11
CA LEU A 62 -5.75 8.15 9.82
C LEU A 62 -4.55 7.31 10.31
N THR A 63 -4.59 6.83 11.55
CA THR A 63 -3.53 5.97 12.12
C THR A 63 -3.36 4.70 11.29
N ASN A 64 -4.46 4.03 10.92
CA ASN A 64 -4.38 2.82 10.09
C ASN A 64 -3.74 3.11 8.71
N ALA A 65 -4.06 4.24 8.08
CA ALA A 65 -3.46 4.60 6.80
C ALA A 65 -1.95 4.89 6.92
N GLN A 66 -1.54 5.58 8.00
CA GLN A 66 -0.13 5.84 8.31
C GLN A 66 0.66 4.55 8.58
N GLU A 67 0.08 3.63 9.36
CA GLU A 67 0.70 2.33 9.64
C GLU A 67 0.80 1.46 8.38
N MET A 68 -0.23 1.46 7.53
CA MET A 68 -0.18 0.73 6.25
C MET A 68 0.87 1.32 5.30
N ARG A 69 0.98 2.65 5.22
CA ARG A 69 2.07 3.31 4.50
C ARG A 69 3.43 2.83 5.01
N ALA A 70 3.65 2.84 6.33
CA ALA A 70 4.92 2.42 6.92
C ALA A 70 5.23 0.94 6.59
N LEU A 71 4.23 0.07 6.65
CA LEU A 71 4.35 -1.35 6.27
C LEU A 71 4.75 -1.52 4.80
N LEU A 72 4.15 -0.73 3.90
CA LEU A 72 4.51 -0.73 2.47
C LEU A 72 5.94 -0.22 2.24
N GLU A 73 6.37 0.83 2.93
CA GLU A 73 7.76 1.30 2.86
C GLU A 73 8.76 0.23 3.34
N GLN A 74 8.47 -0.45 4.46
CA GLN A 74 9.27 -1.57 4.96
C GLN A 74 9.34 -2.74 3.98
N LYS A 75 8.25 -2.99 3.23
CA LYS A 75 8.21 -4.00 2.17
C LYS A 75 9.03 -3.63 0.93
N GLY A 76 9.48 -2.38 0.82
CA GLY A 76 10.41 -1.92 -0.20
C GLY A 76 9.78 -1.06 -1.30
N TYR A 77 8.54 -0.58 -1.13
CA TYR A 77 7.96 0.46 -1.99
C TYR A 77 8.54 1.83 -1.62
N ARG A 78 9.01 2.60 -2.60
CA ARG A 78 9.59 3.93 -2.34
C ARG A 78 8.57 5.03 -2.56
N LEU A 79 8.48 5.94 -1.59
CA LEU A 79 7.64 7.14 -1.72
C LEU A 79 8.04 7.98 -2.93
N GLY A 80 7.03 8.46 -3.65
CA GLY A 80 7.21 9.23 -4.89
C GLY A 80 7.65 8.38 -6.09
N GLN A 81 7.83 7.07 -5.93
CA GLN A 81 8.16 6.13 -7.00
C GLN A 81 7.07 5.08 -7.13
N GLU A 82 7.19 3.95 -6.45
CA GLU A 82 6.16 2.91 -6.47
C GLU A 82 4.99 3.18 -5.51
N LEU A 83 5.20 4.01 -4.47
CA LEU A 83 4.16 4.40 -3.52
C LEU A 83 3.92 5.90 -3.58
N TRP A 84 2.67 6.30 -3.73
CA TRP A 84 2.22 7.67 -3.52
C TRP A 84 1.22 7.71 -2.37
N TYR A 85 1.54 8.47 -1.32
CA TYR A 85 0.72 8.59 -0.12
C TYR A 85 0.21 10.01 0.06
N VAL A 86 -1.08 10.18 0.39
CA VAL A 86 -1.71 11.49 0.60
C VAL A 86 -2.54 11.49 1.87
N GLU A 87 -2.32 12.50 2.71
CA GLU A 87 -3.24 12.91 3.77
C GLU A 87 -3.87 14.24 3.34
N GLU A 88 -5.15 14.23 3.01
CA GLU A 88 -5.85 15.45 2.60
C GLU A 88 -6.45 16.14 3.83
N GLN A 89 -5.99 17.36 4.06
CA GLN A 89 -6.42 18.17 5.18
C GLN A 89 -7.90 18.53 5.06
N GLU A 90 -8.62 18.39 6.18
CA GLU A 90 -10.04 18.72 6.33
C GLU A 90 -10.98 17.90 5.42
N ALA A 91 -10.48 16.84 4.78
CA ALA A 91 -11.28 16.00 3.90
C ALA A 91 -12.05 14.92 4.68
N ASP A 92 -13.33 14.78 4.34
CA ASP A 92 -14.26 13.78 4.89
C ASP A 92 -14.27 12.49 4.06
N HIS A 93 -14.98 11.48 4.59
CA HIS A 93 -15.21 10.19 3.93
C HIS A 93 -16.34 10.25 2.87
N CYS A 94 -16.13 11.00 1.78
CA CYS A 94 -17.17 11.22 0.76
C CYS A 94 -16.66 11.28 -0.68
N GLU A 95 -17.58 11.10 -1.64
CA GLU A 95 -17.28 11.07 -3.07
C GLU A 95 -16.66 12.36 -3.61
N SER A 96 -17.05 13.52 -3.06
CA SER A 96 -16.46 14.80 -3.49
C SER A 96 -14.98 14.91 -3.10
N ALA A 97 -14.62 14.44 -1.90
CA ALA A 97 -13.23 14.40 -1.46
C ALA A 97 -12.42 13.41 -2.33
N TRP A 98 -12.97 12.23 -2.60
CA TRP A 98 -12.33 11.26 -3.51
C TRP A 98 -12.17 11.83 -4.92
N SER A 99 -13.18 12.51 -5.46
CA SER A 99 -13.10 13.12 -6.78
C SER A 99 -11.98 14.17 -6.87
N ALA A 100 -11.72 14.94 -5.81
CA ALA A 100 -10.64 15.91 -5.77
C ALA A 100 -9.25 15.25 -5.86
N ARG A 101 -9.09 14.08 -5.24
CA ARG A 101 -7.82 13.32 -5.23
C ARG A 101 -7.63 12.40 -6.43
N LEU A 102 -8.72 11.90 -7.01
CA LEU A 102 -8.72 10.88 -8.06
C LEU A 102 -7.88 11.29 -9.28
N GLN A 103 -7.95 12.56 -9.69
CA GLN A 103 -7.17 13.04 -10.84
C GLN A 103 -5.66 12.82 -10.61
N HIS A 104 -5.15 13.17 -9.44
CA HIS A 104 -3.73 12.99 -9.10
C HIS A 104 -3.37 11.52 -8.94
N ALA A 105 -4.27 10.71 -8.36
CA ALA A 105 -4.11 9.27 -8.25
C ALA A 105 -3.95 8.62 -9.64
N LEU A 106 -4.84 8.93 -10.59
CA LEU A 106 -4.78 8.40 -11.95
C LEU A 106 -3.52 8.87 -12.70
N GLN A 107 -3.14 10.14 -12.54
CA GLN A 107 -1.89 10.64 -13.11
C GLN A 107 -0.67 9.90 -12.57
N PHE A 108 -0.65 9.51 -11.30
CA PHE A 108 0.42 8.71 -10.74
C PHE A 108 0.39 7.27 -11.29
N LEU A 109 -0.76 6.61 -11.19
CA LEU A 109 -0.93 5.18 -11.52
C LEU A 109 -0.75 4.88 -13.01
N LEU A 110 -1.14 5.80 -13.90
CA LEU A 110 -1.13 5.59 -15.36
C LEU A 110 0.09 6.21 -16.05
N ARG A 111 1.07 6.72 -15.31
CA ARG A 111 2.36 7.11 -15.90
C ARG A 111 3.00 5.91 -16.57
N ARG A 112 3.59 6.10 -17.75
CA ARG A 112 4.43 5.07 -18.40
C ARG A 112 5.70 4.88 -17.58
N THR A 113 5.63 4.03 -16.58
CA THR A 113 6.75 3.65 -15.73
C THR A 113 7.24 2.27 -16.14
N ARG A 114 8.57 2.08 -16.15
CA ARG A 114 9.14 0.73 -16.14
C ARG A 114 9.00 0.25 -14.71
N THR A 115 8.16 -0.74 -14.46
CA THR A 115 8.08 -1.41 -13.16
C THR A 115 9.47 -1.96 -12.81
N ARG A 116 9.93 -1.72 -11.58
CA ARG A 116 11.16 -2.36 -11.10
C ARG A 116 10.96 -3.88 -11.17
N PRO A 117 11.89 -4.65 -11.75
CA PRO A 117 11.80 -6.11 -11.70
C PRO A 117 11.78 -6.60 -10.25
N LEU A 118 11.18 -7.76 -10.01
CA LEU A 118 11.26 -8.42 -8.70
C LEU A 118 12.75 -8.51 -8.29
N PRO A 119 13.13 -8.15 -7.05
CA PRO A 119 14.46 -8.47 -6.57
C PRO A 119 14.71 -9.99 -6.71
N PRO A 120 15.94 -10.42 -7.02
CA PRO A 120 16.25 -11.84 -7.09
C PRO A 120 15.90 -12.51 -5.77
N ALA A 121 15.46 -13.76 -5.82
CA ALA A 121 15.22 -14.53 -4.61
C ALA A 121 16.46 -14.50 -3.71
N PRO A 122 16.31 -14.34 -2.38
CA PRO A 122 17.45 -14.37 -1.46
C PRO A 122 18.25 -15.66 -1.67
N GLN A 123 19.58 -15.55 -1.68
CA GLN A 123 20.43 -16.73 -1.84
C GLN A 123 20.44 -17.54 -0.53
N GLU A 124 20.73 -18.84 -0.60
CA GLU A 124 20.78 -19.70 0.60
C GLU A 124 21.74 -19.14 1.68
N SER A 125 22.78 -18.42 1.27
CA SER A 125 23.70 -17.71 2.18
C SER A 125 23.01 -16.64 3.04
N ASP A 126 22.09 -15.88 2.44
CA ASP A 126 21.39 -14.77 3.09
C ASP A 126 20.39 -15.30 4.12
N LEU A 127 19.78 -16.45 3.82
CA LEU A 127 18.86 -17.15 4.72
C LEU A 127 19.60 -17.78 5.92
N GLN A 128 20.84 -18.25 5.72
CA GLN A 128 21.68 -18.78 6.80
C GLN A 128 22.15 -17.68 7.76
N GLU A 129 22.46 -16.49 7.26
CA GLU A 129 22.88 -15.34 8.08
C GLU A 129 21.73 -14.81 8.96
N LEU A 130 20.51 -14.77 8.41
CA LEU A 130 19.29 -14.42 9.16
C LEU A 130 18.92 -15.44 10.24
N ALA A 131 19.18 -16.73 10.01
CA ALA A 131 18.95 -17.79 11.00
C ALA A 131 19.99 -17.79 12.14
N LEU A 132 21.19 -17.27 11.89
CA LEU A 132 22.29 -17.24 12.87
C LEU A 132 22.34 -15.95 13.70
N GLY A 133 21.73 -14.85 13.21
CA GLY A 133 21.67 -13.56 13.92
C GLY A 133 20.70 -13.48 15.10
N GLY A 134 19.94 -14.54 15.39
CA GLY A 134 18.95 -14.59 16.47
C GLY A 134 19.46 -15.03 17.85
N ASN A 135 20.76 -15.27 18.01
CA ASN A 135 21.38 -15.60 19.30
C ASN A 135 22.48 -14.58 19.63
N ALA A 136 22.09 -13.40 20.08
CA ALA A 136 22.94 -12.45 20.79
C ALA A 136 22.12 -11.74 21.88
#